data_AF-A0AAU7QTL7-F1
#
_entry.id   AF-A0AAU7QTL7-F1
#
_cell.length_a   1.000
_cell.length_b   1.000
_cell.length_c   1.000
_cell.angle_alpha   90.00
_cell.angle_beta   90.00
_cell.angle_gamma   90.00
#
_symmetry.space_group_name_H-M   'P 1'
#
loop_
_entity.id
_entity.type
_entity.pdbx_description
1 polymer ?
#
loop_
_entity_poly.entity_id
_entity_poly.type
_entity_poly.pdbx_seq_one_letter_code
_entity_poly.pdbx_strand_id
1 'polypeptide(L)'
;MGLDAFVYCRCWQDGLATPCPIGPVGYDEDGWLALVQTGAYDGAADNAFYAWMTGDACPHRHMELLSEGVSNWAGVRLFQQALRAAGEHRFPALAAALPDVNGGSLPADRAAVALAELDAFAQTARITDEVELIDEATGRVLTQYVEVYRGVFMFGPGFQAGVDPDGFFVLDRADPPVTLFRAVRFGQRPLPGDRVEFTAGGTRTVVAMRPVGEHGEPPPERLAVRTRSRSGGDFAYIVEPLRRLCAASVATGNPVMWC
;
A
#
# COMPACT_ATOMS: atom_id res chain seq x y z
N MET A 1 -4.59 -6.40 2.89
CA MET A 1 -3.30 -6.12 3.58
C MET A 1 -2.67 -4.92 2.92
N GLY A 2 -2.11 -4.02 3.72
CA GLY A 2 -1.47 -2.78 3.27
C GLY A 2 -0.17 -2.56 4.02
N LEU A 3 0.34 -1.35 3.89
CA LEU A 3 1.45 -0.83 4.67
C LEU A 3 0.86 0.05 5.76
N ASP A 4 1.11 -0.32 7.00
CA ASP A 4 0.87 0.51 8.17
C ASP A 4 2.22 1.03 8.67
N ALA A 5 2.20 2.11 9.45
CA ALA A 5 3.41 2.65 10.01
C ALA A 5 3.16 3.45 11.28
N PHE A 6 4.18 3.54 12.13
CA PHE A 6 4.10 4.33 13.36
C PHE A 6 5.45 4.97 13.71
N VAL A 7 5.41 5.92 14.65
CA VAL A 7 6.59 6.52 15.28
C VAL A 7 6.44 6.43 16.79
N TYR A 8 7.45 5.87 17.46
CA TYR A 8 7.46 5.82 18.93
C TYR A 8 7.50 7.22 19.54
N CYS A 9 6.73 7.42 20.62
CA CYS A 9 6.87 8.57 21.49
C CYS A 9 8.21 8.55 22.23
N ARG A 10 8.58 9.70 22.81
CA ARG A 10 9.77 9.82 23.64
C ARG A 10 9.52 9.60 25.13
N CYS A 11 8.30 9.30 25.56
CA CYS A 11 7.96 9.26 26.99
C CYS A 11 8.84 8.29 27.79
N TRP A 12 9.20 7.14 27.22
CA TRP A 12 10.11 6.20 27.87
C TRP A 12 11.57 6.69 27.89
N GLN A 13 12.01 7.43 26.87
CA GLN A 13 13.34 8.04 26.80
C GLN A 13 13.49 9.22 27.77
N ASP A 14 12.43 10.01 27.91
CA ASP A 14 12.40 11.25 28.69
C ASP A 14 11.93 11.02 30.15
N GLY A 15 11.70 9.76 30.55
CA GLY A 15 11.31 9.39 31.92
C GLY A 15 9.86 9.76 32.30
N LEU A 16 9.00 9.99 31.30
CA LEU A 16 7.58 10.31 31.48
C LEU A 16 6.68 9.07 31.48
N ALA A 17 7.16 7.94 30.94
CA ALA A 17 6.48 6.66 31.07
C ALA A 17 6.73 6.04 32.45
N THR A 18 5.83 5.18 32.92
CA THR A 18 6.11 4.38 34.12
C THR A 18 7.31 3.46 33.87
N PRO A 19 8.20 3.25 34.85
CA PRO A 19 9.35 2.37 34.65
C PRO A 19 8.93 0.95 34.25
N CYS A 20 9.63 0.36 33.28
CA CYS A 20 9.39 -1.03 32.89
C CYS A 20 9.71 -1.97 34.07
N PRO A 21 8.77 -2.83 34.50
CA PRO A 21 8.95 -3.62 35.73
C PRO A 21 9.95 -4.77 35.58
N ILE A 22 10.34 -5.13 34.35
CA ILE A 22 11.14 -6.32 34.04
C ILE A 22 12.59 -5.99 33.71
N GLY A 23 12.89 -4.74 33.35
CA GLY A 23 14.26 -4.33 33.04
C GLY A 23 14.38 -3.09 32.18
N PRO A 24 15.61 -2.74 31.79
CA PRO A 24 15.85 -1.65 30.85
C PRO A 24 15.24 -1.94 29.48
N VAL A 25 14.73 -0.89 28.83
CA VAL A 25 14.18 -0.94 27.48
C VAL A 25 15.04 -0.08 26.55
N GLY A 26 15.05 -0.44 25.27
CA GLY A 26 15.83 0.25 24.25
C GLY A 26 15.42 -0.21 22.87
N TYR A 27 16.11 0.28 21.84
CA TYR A 27 15.92 -0.22 20.49
C TYR A 27 16.75 -1.48 20.25
N ASP A 28 16.16 -2.46 19.58
CA ASP A 28 16.90 -3.59 19.00
C ASP A 28 17.62 -3.19 17.70
N GLU A 29 18.24 -4.16 17.04
CA GLU A 29 18.99 -3.94 15.80
C GLU A 29 18.12 -3.45 14.63
N ASP A 30 16.82 -3.73 14.69
CA ASP A 30 15.83 -3.37 13.68
C ASP A 30 15.09 -2.05 14.02
N GLY A 31 15.36 -1.47 15.19
CA GLY A 31 14.77 -0.22 15.67
C GLY A 31 13.46 -0.39 16.45
N TRP A 32 13.07 -1.62 16.79
CA TRP A 32 11.89 -1.88 17.60
C TRP A 32 12.18 -1.65 19.08
N LEU A 33 11.21 -1.09 19.79
CA LEU A 33 11.32 -0.98 21.24
C LEU A 33 11.27 -2.40 21.83
N ALA A 34 12.32 -2.77 22.56
CA ALA A 34 12.52 -4.09 23.13
C ALA A 34 13.12 -4.03 24.54
N LEU A 35 13.07 -5.15 25.27
CA LEU A 35 13.88 -5.33 26.47
C LEU A 35 15.35 -5.45 26.11
N VAL A 36 16.21 -4.69 26.78
CA VAL A 36 17.67 -4.84 26.66
C VAL A 36 18.09 -6.00 27.56
N GLN A 37 17.97 -7.23 27.05
CA GLN A 37 18.34 -8.44 27.78
C GLN A 37 19.81 -8.80 27.54
N THR A 38 20.54 -9.06 28.62
CA THR A 38 21.87 -9.70 28.57
C THR A 38 21.68 -11.19 28.88
N GLY A 39 21.28 -12.01 27.91
CA GLY A 39 21.06 -13.44 28.15
C GLY A 39 20.27 -14.16 27.06
N ALA A 40 19.91 -15.41 27.33
CA ALA A 40 19.00 -16.17 26.49
C ALA A 40 17.58 -15.57 26.56
N TYR A 41 16.83 -15.71 25.47
CA TYR A 41 15.45 -15.27 25.37
C TYR A 41 14.58 -15.82 26.52
N ASP A 42 13.89 -14.90 27.20
CA ASP A 42 12.90 -15.20 28.23
C ASP A 42 11.51 -14.72 27.78
N GLY A 43 10.67 -15.66 27.37
CA GLY A 43 9.31 -15.35 26.91
C GLY A 43 8.37 -14.84 28.00
N ALA A 44 8.63 -15.11 29.28
CA ALA A 44 7.82 -14.54 30.36
C ALA A 44 8.16 -13.05 30.55
N ALA A 45 9.45 -12.72 30.47
CA ALA A 45 9.90 -11.34 30.49
C ALA A 45 9.39 -10.54 29.29
N ASP A 46 9.45 -11.12 28.10
CA ASP A 46 8.96 -10.50 26.85
C ASP A 46 7.44 -10.22 26.92
N ASN A 47 6.64 -11.18 27.36
CA ASN A 47 5.20 -10.98 27.56
C ASN A 47 4.88 -9.87 28.57
N ALA A 48 5.63 -9.79 29.67
CA ALA A 48 5.44 -8.75 30.68
C ALA A 48 5.88 -7.37 30.17
N PHE A 49 6.89 -7.30 29.31
CA PHE A 49 7.27 -6.09 28.58
C PHE A 49 6.17 -5.63 27.61
N TYR A 50 5.62 -6.55 26.80
CA TYR A 50 4.48 -6.21 25.94
C TYR A 50 3.26 -5.75 26.74
N ALA A 51 2.96 -6.38 27.89
CA ALA A 51 1.88 -5.93 28.76
C ALA A 51 2.12 -4.50 29.29
N TRP A 52 3.37 -4.17 29.62
CA TRP A 52 3.76 -2.80 29.99
C TRP A 52 3.61 -1.82 28.82
N MET A 53 4.14 -2.14 27.64
CA MET A 53 4.09 -1.28 26.44
C MET A 53 2.66 -1.01 25.97
N THR A 54 1.79 -2.02 26.03
CA THR A 54 0.41 -1.97 25.54
C THR A 54 -0.59 -1.50 26.60
N GLY A 55 -0.19 -1.41 27.87
CA GLY A 55 -1.00 -0.96 29.00
C GLY A 55 -0.90 0.54 29.28
N ASP A 56 -1.12 0.93 30.54
CA ASP A 56 -1.16 2.34 30.98
C ASP A 56 0.23 2.95 31.29
N ALA A 57 1.31 2.33 30.79
CA ALA A 57 2.66 2.81 31.05
C ALA A 57 2.94 4.19 30.43
N CYS A 58 2.24 4.51 29.33
CA CYS A 58 2.36 5.75 28.60
C CYS A 58 0.96 6.23 28.19
N PRO A 59 0.68 7.54 28.17
CA PRO A 59 -0.54 8.07 27.58
C PRO A 59 -0.71 7.73 26.10
N HIS A 60 0.39 7.42 25.41
CA HIS A 60 0.41 6.98 24.03
C HIS A 60 0.26 5.46 23.97
N ARG A 61 -0.83 4.98 23.35
CA ARG A 61 -1.08 3.55 23.14
C ARG A 61 0.11 2.90 22.44
N HIS A 62 0.56 1.75 22.94
CA HIS A 62 1.72 1.02 22.41
C HIS A 62 3.01 1.84 22.38
N MET A 63 3.05 2.95 23.14
CA MET A 63 4.11 3.95 23.09
C MET A 63 4.27 4.61 21.71
N GLU A 64 3.24 4.60 20.87
CA GLU A 64 3.23 5.22 19.54
C GLU A 64 2.74 6.67 19.64
N LEU A 65 3.59 7.64 19.32
CA LEU A 65 3.18 9.04 19.19
C LEU A 65 2.16 9.20 18.06
N LEU A 66 2.39 8.48 16.96
CA LEU A 66 1.57 8.50 15.77
C LEU A 66 1.54 7.11 15.13
N SER A 67 0.37 6.70 14.66
CA SER A 67 0.11 5.45 13.96
C SER A 67 -0.79 5.74 12.77
N GLU A 68 -0.44 5.29 11.58
CA GLU A 68 -1.10 5.63 10.33
C GLU A 68 -1.22 4.42 9.42
N GLY A 69 -2.41 4.25 8.82
CA GLY A 69 -2.56 3.38 7.66
C GLY A 69 -2.08 4.13 6.42
N VAL A 70 -0.91 3.75 5.89
CA VAL A 70 -0.26 4.48 4.80
C VAL A 70 -1.03 4.28 3.50
N SER A 71 -1.24 3.01 3.10
CA SER A 71 -2.06 2.63 1.95
C SER A 71 -2.19 1.10 1.88
N ASN A 72 -3.12 0.59 1.07
CA ASN A 72 -3.00 -0.79 0.60
C ASN A 72 -1.78 -0.96 -0.33
N TRP A 73 -1.35 -2.21 -0.53
CA TRP A 73 -0.17 -2.51 -1.35
C TRP A 73 -0.26 -2.01 -2.79
N ALA A 74 -1.44 -2.07 -3.41
CA ALA A 74 -1.62 -1.53 -4.76
C ALA A 74 -1.30 -0.03 -4.80
N GLY A 75 -1.80 0.76 -3.83
CA GLY A 75 -1.49 2.18 -3.73
C GLY A 75 0.00 2.46 -3.44
N VAL A 76 0.65 1.64 -2.61
CA VAL A 76 2.12 1.74 -2.40
C VAL A 76 2.86 1.50 -3.73
N ARG A 77 2.47 0.48 -4.51
CA ARG A 77 3.10 0.19 -5.80
C ARG A 77 2.86 1.27 -6.83
N LEU A 78 1.66 1.85 -6.85
CA LEU A 78 1.35 3.00 -7.71
C LEU A 78 2.20 4.21 -7.34
N PHE A 79 2.42 4.46 -6.04
CA PHE A 79 3.28 5.55 -5.60
C PHE A 79 4.75 5.31 -5.95
N GLN A 80 5.28 4.11 -5.74
CA GLN A 80 6.63 3.73 -6.19
C GLN A 80 6.79 3.88 -7.72
N GLN A 81 5.79 3.46 -8.51
CA GLN A 81 5.75 3.66 -9.96
C GLN A 81 5.75 5.15 -10.33
N ALA A 82 5.00 5.97 -9.60
CA ALA A 82 4.94 7.42 -9.80
C ALA A 82 6.27 8.10 -9.43
N LEU A 83 6.96 7.68 -8.38
CA LEU A 83 8.31 8.15 -8.04
C LEU A 83 9.30 7.86 -9.16
N ARG A 84 9.29 6.64 -9.72
CA ARG A 84 10.11 6.28 -10.88
C ARG A 84 9.81 7.17 -12.08
N ALA A 85 8.52 7.35 -12.41
CA ALA A 85 8.08 8.16 -13.54
C ALA A 85 8.40 9.65 -13.38
N ALA A 86 8.30 10.20 -12.16
CA ALA A 86 8.65 11.57 -11.85
C ALA A 86 10.16 11.84 -11.90
N GLY A 87 10.98 10.79 -12.00
CA GLY A 87 12.43 10.80 -11.96
C GLY A 87 12.93 10.44 -10.56
N GLU A 88 13.22 9.15 -10.34
CA GLU A 88 13.62 8.60 -9.03
C GLU A 88 14.81 9.34 -8.39
N HIS A 89 15.75 9.83 -9.20
CA HIS A 89 16.89 10.64 -8.76
C HIS A 89 16.52 11.97 -8.09
N ARG A 90 15.27 12.45 -8.25
CA ARG A 90 14.74 13.63 -7.56
C ARG A 90 14.19 13.31 -6.18
N PHE A 91 13.90 12.04 -5.91
CA PHE A 91 13.28 11.56 -4.67
C PHE A 91 14.04 10.36 -4.07
N PRO A 92 15.37 10.44 -3.91
CA PRO A 92 16.18 9.31 -3.48
C PRO A 92 15.86 8.83 -2.06
N ALA A 93 15.49 9.74 -1.13
CA ALA A 93 15.14 9.33 0.22
C ALA A 93 13.82 8.55 0.23
N LEU A 94 12.81 9.01 -0.51
CA LEU A 94 11.52 8.31 -0.62
C LEU A 94 11.64 6.98 -1.36
N ALA A 95 12.41 6.93 -2.45
CA ALA A 95 12.64 5.70 -3.19
C ALA A 95 13.31 4.62 -2.33
N ALA A 96 14.26 5.01 -1.46
CA ALA A 96 14.93 4.10 -0.54
C ALA A 96 14.09 3.77 0.72
N ALA A 97 13.21 4.67 1.15
CA ALA A 97 12.46 4.53 2.41
C ALA A 97 11.27 3.57 2.30
N LEU A 98 10.59 3.53 1.15
CA LEU A 98 9.36 2.77 0.99
C LEU A 98 9.67 1.27 0.87
N PRO A 99 9.12 0.43 1.75
CA PRO A 99 9.49 -0.97 1.79
C PRO A 99 8.75 -1.78 0.72
N ASP A 100 9.34 -2.92 0.36
CA ASP A 100 8.71 -3.89 -0.55
C ASP A 100 7.86 -4.95 0.16
N VAL A 101 7.96 -5.06 1.47
CA VAL A 101 7.17 -5.93 2.34
C VAL A 101 6.95 -5.21 3.67
N ASN A 102 6.06 -5.72 4.52
CA ASN A 102 5.92 -5.15 5.87
C ASN A 102 7.21 -5.42 6.65
N GLY A 103 7.67 -4.42 7.40
CA GLY A 103 8.94 -4.45 8.12
C GLY A 103 9.97 -3.44 7.62
N GLY A 104 10.98 -3.21 8.45
CA GLY A 104 11.99 -2.18 8.25
C GLY A 104 11.60 -0.83 8.83
N SER A 105 12.43 0.18 8.56
CA SER A 105 12.23 1.53 9.10
C SER A 105 12.79 2.63 8.20
N LEU A 106 12.30 3.85 8.38
CA LEU A 106 12.92 5.08 7.90
C LEU A 106 13.61 5.78 9.08
N PRO A 107 14.95 5.85 9.09
CA PRO A 107 15.71 6.55 10.12
C PRO A 107 15.34 8.03 10.25
N ALA A 108 15.37 8.55 11.48
CA ALA A 108 14.98 9.92 11.78
C ALA A 108 15.86 10.99 11.10
N ASP A 109 17.14 10.70 10.88
CA ASP A 109 18.08 11.58 10.16
C ASP A 109 17.74 11.69 8.66
N ARG A 110 16.97 10.74 8.12
CA ARG A 110 16.46 10.75 6.75
C ARG A 110 15.03 11.28 6.65
N ALA A 111 14.26 11.26 7.73
CA ALA A 111 12.87 11.72 7.74
C ALA A 111 12.71 13.19 7.29
N ALA A 112 13.64 14.07 7.66
CA ALA A 112 13.61 15.48 7.23
C ALA A 112 13.80 15.63 5.70
N VAL A 113 14.66 14.79 5.10
CA VAL A 113 14.88 14.78 3.65
C VAL A 113 13.66 14.21 2.93
N ALA A 114 13.12 13.09 3.42
CA ALA A 114 11.90 12.50 2.90
C ALA A 114 10.71 13.47 2.97
N LEU A 115 10.60 14.25 4.03
CA LEU A 115 9.57 15.29 4.19
C LEU A 115 9.65 16.35 3.09
N ALA A 116 10.85 16.87 2.80
CA ALA A 116 11.05 17.83 1.72
C ALA A 116 10.76 17.22 0.33
N GLU A 117 11.12 15.95 0.14
CA GLU A 117 10.81 15.21 -1.09
C GLU A 117 9.31 15.00 -1.29
N LEU A 118 8.54 14.72 -0.23
CA LEU A 118 7.08 14.60 -0.28
C LEU A 118 6.42 15.92 -0.70
N ASP A 119 6.90 17.04 -0.17
CA ASP A 119 6.41 18.37 -0.52
C ASP A 119 6.69 18.70 -1.98
N ALA A 120 7.90 18.39 -2.47
CA ALA A 120 8.26 18.57 -3.87
C ALA A 120 7.45 17.64 -4.81
N PHE A 121 7.23 16.39 -4.40
CA PHE A 121 6.43 15.44 -5.16
C PHE A 121 4.98 15.92 -5.30
N ALA A 122 4.36 16.35 -4.20
CA ALA A 122 2.98 16.83 -4.16
C ALA A 122 2.72 18.00 -5.12
N GLN A 123 3.73 18.85 -5.34
CA GLN A 123 3.67 20.01 -6.24
C GLN A 123 3.93 19.68 -7.72
N THR A 124 4.24 18.42 -8.06
CA THR A 124 4.52 18.03 -9.44
C THR A 124 3.24 18.03 -10.28
N ALA A 125 3.11 19.00 -11.20
CA ALA A 125 1.90 19.21 -11.99
C ALA A 125 1.51 18.04 -12.90
N ARG A 126 2.51 17.31 -13.43
CA ARG A 126 2.32 16.11 -14.25
C ARG A 126 3.46 15.13 -13.95
N ILE A 127 3.09 13.89 -13.65
CA ILE A 127 4.00 12.79 -13.36
C ILE A 127 3.99 11.80 -14.50
N THR A 128 2.83 11.21 -14.76
CA THR A 128 2.68 10.14 -15.76
C THR A 128 1.25 10.08 -16.26
N ASP A 129 1.03 9.30 -17.31
CA ASP A 129 -0.28 8.87 -17.72
C ASP A 129 -0.52 7.45 -17.21
N GLU A 130 -1.64 7.23 -16.52
CA GLU A 130 -1.96 5.98 -15.85
C GLU A 130 -3.17 5.31 -16.50
N VAL A 131 -3.12 3.99 -16.59
CA VAL A 131 -4.21 3.17 -17.14
C VAL A 131 -5.18 2.78 -16.03
N GLU A 132 -6.46 3.08 -16.24
CA GLU A 132 -7.55 2.81 -15.30
C GLU A 132 -8.63 1.96 -15.97
N LEU A 133 -9.15 0.96 -15.25
CA LEU A 133 -10.41 0.32 -15.59
C LEU A 133 -11.55 1.02 -14.86
N ILE A 134 -12.55 1.47 -15.60
CA ILE A 134 -13.68 2.22 -15.07
C ILE A 134 -15.01 1.54 -15.35
N ASP A 135 -15.97 1.82 -14.48
CA ASP A 135 -17.40 1.71 -14.81
C ASP A 135 -17.78 2.91 -15.68
N GLU A 136 -18.24 2.66 -16.90
CA GLU A 136 -18.62 3.72 -17.84
C GLU A 136 -19.86 4.51 -17.38
N ALA A 137 -20.76 3.89 -16.63
CA ALA A 137 -22.00 4.52 -16.23
C ALA A 137 -21.77 5.58 -15.14
N THR A 138 -20.86 5.28 -14.21
CA THR A 138 -20.58 6.15 -13.05
C THR A 138 -19.28 6.94 -13.18
N GLY A 139 -18.37 6.52 -14.08
CA GLY A 139 -17.01 7.03 -14.17
C GLY A 139 -16.09 6.57 -13.02
N ARG A 140 -16.58 5.69 -12.14
CA ARG A 140 -15.83 5.15 -11.00
C ARG A 140 -14.66 4.31 -11.49
N VAL A 141 -13.49 4.54 -10.90
CA VAL A 141 -12.31 3.70 -11.10
C VAL A 141 -12.47 2.42 -10.28
N LEU A 142 -12.42 1.28 -10.95
CA LEU A 142 -12.52 -0.04 -10.32
C LEU A 142 -11.14 -0.59 -9.97
N THR A 143 -10.15 -0.33 -10.83
CA THR A 143 -8.75 -0.71 -10.62
C THR A 143 -7.83 0.08 -11.54
N GLN A 144 -6.54 0.03 -11.26
CA GLN A 144 -5.48 0.73 -11.97
C GLN A 144 -4.39 -0.25 -12.39
N TYR A 145 -3.68 0.07 -13.47
CA TYR A 145 -2.54 -0.71 -13.90
C TYR A 145 -1.37 -0.56 -12.92
N VAL A 146 -1.07 -1.65 -12.22
CA VAL A 146 0.12 -1.78 -11.37
C VAL A 146 1.17 -2.59 -12.12
N GLU A 147 2.28 -1.94 -12.47
CA GLU A 147 3.34 -2.51 -13.31
C GLU A 147 3.95 -3.80 -12.72
N VAL A 148 4.26 -3.80 -11.42
CA VAL A 148 4.88 -4.97 -10.75
C VAL A 148 3.94 -6.19 -10.71
N TYR A 149 2.62 -5.96 -10.79
CA TYR A 149 1.62 -7.02 -10.90
C TYR A 149 1.27 -7.36 -12.35
N ARG A 150 1.92 -6.70 -13.33
CA ARG A 150 1.59 -6.77 -14.76
C ARG A 150 0.10 -6.52 -15.01
N GLY A 151 -0.50 -5.64 -14.21
CA GLY A 151 -1.92 -5.31 -14.30
C GLY A 151 -2.90 -6.35 -13.77
N VAL A 152 -2.43 -7.52 -13.30
CA VAL A 152 -3.30 -8.58 -12.79
C VAL A 152 -3.86 -8.19 -11.42
N PHE A 153 -5.18 -8.23 -11.28
CA PHE A 153 -5.88 -7.92 -10.02
C PHE A 153 -6.92 -8.97 -9.62
N MET A 154 -7.21 -9.94 -10.49
CA MET A 154 -8.10 -11.07 -10.19
C MET A 154 -7.42 -12.39 -10.53
N PHE A 155 -7.54 -13.35 -9.62
CA PHE A 155 -7.04 -14.72 -9.79
C PHE A 155 -8.17 -15.72 -9.54
N GLY A 156 -8.20 -16.77 -10.35
CA GLY A 156 -9.07 -17.92 -10.14
C GLY A 156 -8.38 -19.25 -10.49
N PRO A 157 -9.09 -20.38 -10.28
CA PRO A 157 -8.52 -21.70 -10.54
C PRO A 157 -8.07 -21.91 -11.99
N GLY A 158 -8.74 -21.29 -12.96
CA GLY A 158 -8.47 -21.45 -14.39
C GLY A 158 -8.19 -20.15 -15.13
N PHE A 159 -8.05 -19.02 -14.43
CA PHE A 159 -7.84 -17.73 -15.08
C PHE A 159 -7.04 -16.76 -14.22
N GLN A 160 -6.50 -15.75 -14.89
CA GLN A 160 -6.07 -14.48 -14.30
C GLN A 160 -6.65 -13.33 -15.13
N ALA A 161 -7.07 -12.26 -14.48
CA ALA A 161 -7.60 -11.09 -15.17
C ALA A 161 -6.95 -9.81 -14.69
N GLY A 162 -6.80 -8.87 -15.61
CA GLY A 162 -6.03 -7.66 -15.39
C GLY A 162 -6.37 -6.56 -16.37
N VAL A 163 -5.70 -5.44 -16.21
CA VAL A 163 -5.75 -4.29 -17.12
C VAL A 163 -4.34 -3.88 -17.49
N ASP A 164 -4.09 -3.60 -18.76
CA ASP A 164 -2.83 -3.05 -19.25
C ASP A 164 -3.13 -1.97 -20.31
N PRO A 165 -2.12 -1.30 -20.91
CA PRO A 165 -2.35 -0.29 -21.95
C PRO A 165 -3.15 -0.78 -23.18
N ASP A 166 -3.17 -2.09 -23.45
CA ASP A 166 -3.91 -2.69 -24.57
C ASP A 166 -5.36 -3.07 -24.19
N GLY A 167 -5.75 -2.88 -22.92
CA GLY A 167 -7.11 -3.06 -22.45
C GLY A 167 -7.25 -4.02 -21.27
N PHE A 168 -8.49 -4.36 -20.96
CA PHE A 168 -8.81 -5.39 -19.98
C PHE A 168 -8.54 -6.75 -20.62
N PHE A 169 -7.98 -7.67 -19.86
CA PHE A 169 -7.67 -9.00 -20.33
C PHE A 169 -8.10 -10.08 -19.33
N VAL A 170 -8.41 -11.25 -19.88
CA VAL A 170 -8.54 -12.49 -19.15
C VAL A 170 -7.68 -13.53 -19.86
N LEU A 171 -6.73 -14.11 -19.13
CA LEU A 171 -5.85 -15.18 -19.58
C LEU A 171 -6.22 -16.48 -18.88
N ASP A 172 -5.99 -17.60 -19.54
CA ASP A 172 -5.98 -18.89 -18.85
C ASP A 172 -4.68 -19.07 -18.01
N ARG A 173 -4.47 -20.28 -17.51
CA ARG A 173 -3.27 -20.65 -16.74
C ARG A 173 -2.34 -21.61 -17.47
N ALA A 174 -2.48 -21.74 -18.80
CA ALA A 174 -1.55 -22.52 -19.60
C ALA A 174 -0.16 -21.86 -19.61
N ASP A 175 0.85 -22.61 -20.02
CA ASP A 175 2.20 -22.09 -20.27
C ASP A 175 2.61 -22.41 -21.72
N PRO A 176 2.65 -21.42 -22.63
CA PRO A 176 2.32 -20.01 -22.41
C PRO A 176 0.81 -19.76 -22.23
N PRO A 177 0.41 -18.69 -21.51
CA PRO A 177 -1.00 -18.38 -21.27
C PRO A 177 -1.73 -17.97 -22.54
N VAL A 178 -2.96 -18.46 -22.71
CA VAL A 178 -3.85 -18.12 -23.82
C VAL A 178 -4.80 -16.99 -23.41
N THR A 179 -5.00 -16.01 -24.30
CA THR A 179 -5.99 -14.95 -24.09
C THR A 179 -7.39 -15.49 -24.31
N LEU A 180 -8.19 -15.52 -23.23
CA LEU A 180 -9.60 -15.88 -23.27
C LEU A 180 -10.48 -14.70 -23.69
N PHE A 181 -10.15 -13.51 -23.21
CA PHE A 181 -10.87 -12.28 -23.54
C PHE A 181 -9.92 -11.08 -23.49
N ARG A 182 -10.09 -10.12 -24.41
CA ARG A 182 -9.40 -8.83 -24.37
C ARG A 182 -10.24 -7.74 -25.02
N ALA A 183 -10.35 -6.59 -24.37
CA ALA A 183 -11.03 -5.42 -24.92
C ALA A 183 -10.68 -4.11 -24.17
N VAL A 184 -10.63 -3.00 -24.90
CA VAL A 184 -10.55 -1.66 -24.31
C VAL A 184 -11.91 -1.20 -23.76
N ARG A 185 -13.01 -1.61 -24.40
CA ARG A 185 -14.38 -1.30 -23.97
C ARG A 185 -15.23 -2.55 -24.12
N PHE A 186 -15.97 -2.92 -23.07
CA PHE A 186 -16.72 -4.16 -23.05
C PHE A 186 -17.93 -4.09 -22.13
N GLY A 187 -18.93 -4.91 -22.43
CA GLY A 187 -20.00 -5.23 -21.49
C GLY A 187 -19.69 -6.52 -20.73
N GLN A 188 -20.19 -6.64 -19.51
CA GLN A 188 -20.23 -7.91 -18.79
C GLN A 188 -21.64 -8.21 -18.32
N ARG A 189 -21.98 -9.50 -18.23
CA ARG A 189 -23.24 -9.97 -17.67
C ARG A 189 -23.00 -11.21 -16.82
N PRO A 190 -23.27 -11.16 -15.50
CA PRO A 190 -23.18 -12.34 -14.64
C PRO A 190 -24.14 -13.44 -15.12
N LEU A 191 -23.69 -14.69 -15.04
CA LEU A 191 -24.42 -15.90 -15.36
C LEU A 191 -24.41 -16.86 -14.16
N PRO A 192 -25.35 -17.83 -14.08
CA PRO A 192 -25.34 -18.83 -13.02
C PRO A 192 -24.05 -19.67 -13.00
N GLY A 193 -23.57 -19.96 -11.77
CA GLY A 193 -22.42 -20.83 -11.50
C GLY A 193 -21.06 -20.15 -11.67
N ASP A 194 -20.89 -18.93 -11.13
CA ASP A 194 -19.67 -18.12 -11.23
C ASP A 194 -19.13 -18.02 -12.66
N ARG A 195 -20.02 -17.63 -13.57
CA ARG A 195 -19.69 -17.37 -14.96
C ARG A 195 -20.05 -15.94 -15.34
N VAL A 196 -19.30 -15.38 -16.27
CA VAL A 196 -19.53 -14.05 -16.83
C VAL A 196 -19.52 -14.14 -18.33
N GLU A 197 -20.52 -13.57 -18.97
CA GLU A 197 -20.50 -13.28 -20.40
C GLU A 197 -19.88 -11.91 -20.61
N PHE A 198 -18.74 -11.84 -21.28
CA PHE A 198 -18.17 -10.61 -21.79
C PHE A 198 -18.60 -10.36 -23.23
N THR A 199 -18.82 -9.09 -23.56
CA THR A 199 -19.23 -8.65 -24.90
C THR A 199 -18.37 -7.48 -25.36
N ALA A 200 -17.78 -7.59 -26.55
CA ALA A 200 -17.00 -6.51 -27.16
C ALA A 200 -16.99 -6.65 -28.68
N GLY A 201 -17.24 -5.56 -29.41
CA GLY A 201 -17.18 -5.56 -30.88
C GLY A 201 -18.09 -6.58 -31.58
N GLY A 202 -19.20 -6.99 -30.94
CA GLY A 202 -20.10 -8.03 -31.44
C GLY A 202 -19.72 -9.47 -31.06
N THR A 203 -18.52 -9.69 -30.51
CA THR A 203 -18.08 -10.98 -29.98
C THR A 203 -18.64 -11.19 -28.57
N ARG A 204 -18.97 -12.45 -28.26
CA ARG A 204 -19.37 -12.88 -26.91
C ARG A 204 -18.44 -13.99 -26.43
N THR A 205 -17.95 -13.86 -25.20
CA THR A 205 -17.09 -14.86 -24.54
C THR A 205 -17.65 -15.17 -23.17
N VAL A 206 -17.80 -16.45 -22.82
CA VAL A 206 -18.19 -16.85 -21.46
C VAL A 206 -16.98 -17.39 -20.72
N VAL A 207 -16.68 -16.82 -19.55
CA VAL A 207 -15.57 -17.24 -18.71
C VAL A 207 -16.07 -17.67 -17.33
N ALA A 208 -15.51 -18.74 -16.79
CA ALA A 208 -15.76 -19.19 -15.42
C ALA A 208 -14.99 -18.31 -14.43
N MET A 209 -15.58 -17.16 -14.10
CA MET A 209 -15.08 -16.19 -13.14
C MET A 209 -16.23 -15.41 -12.51
N ARG A 210 -15.94 -14.71 -11.41
CA ARG A 210 -16.85 -13.69 -10.86
C ARG A 210 -16.81 -12.43 -11.73
N PRO A 211 -17.89 -11.63 -11.78
CA PRO A 211 -17.88 -10.36 -12.49
C PRO A 211 -16.84 -9.39 -11.91
N VAL A 212 -16.33 -8.51 -12.77
CA VAL A 212 -15.45 -7.42 -12.35
C VAL A 212 -16.28 -6.40 -11.59
N GLY A 213 -15.86 -5.98 -10.40
CA GLY A 213 -16.60 -5.02 -9.60
C GLY A 213 -16.31 -5.20 -8.11
N GLU A 214 -16.96 -4.38 -7.30
CA GLU A 214 -16.81 -4.41 -5.86
C GLU A 214 -17.68 -5.50 -5.22
N HIS A 215 -17.14 -6.15 -4.19
CA HIS A 215 -17.87 -7.19 -3.49
C HIS A 215 -19.05 -6.60 -2.70
N GLY A 216 -20.24 -7.18 -2.88
CA GLY A 216 -21.46 -6.71 -2.20
C GLY A 216 -22.26 -5.66 -2.98
N GLU A 217 -21.72 -5.17 -4.10
CA GLU A 217 -22.42 -4.24 -5.00
C GLU A 217 -22.89 -4.93 -6.30
N PRO A 218 -23.92 -4.41 -6.97
CA PRO A 218 -24.24 -4.82 -8.33
C PRO A 218 -23.04 -4.58 -9.26
N PRO A 219 -22.61 -5.59 -10.04
CA PRO A 219 -21.46 -5.42 -10.93
C PRO A 219 -21.78 -4.45 -12.07
N PRO A 220 -20.84 -3.58 -12.46
CA PRO A 220 -21.03 -2.66 -13.57
C PRO A 220 -21.26 -3.42 -14.87
N GLU A 221 -22.26 -3.03 -15.66
CA GLU A 221 -22.56 -3.72 -16.92
C GLU A 221 -21.65 -3.29 -18.05
N ARG A 222 -21.10 -2.07 -17.99
CA ARG A 222 -20.30 -1.45 -19.05
C ARG A 222 -18.99 -0.93 -18.50
N LEU A 223 -17.89 -1.43 -19.05
CA LEU A 223 -16.55 -1.11 -18.60
C LEU A 223 -15.70 -0.56 -19.74
N ALA A 224 -14.77 0.30 -19.38
CA ALA A 224 -13.77 0.82 -20.30
C ALA A 224 -12.42 0.95 -19.62
N VAL A 225 -11.37 0.70 -20.38
CA VAL A 225 -10.01 1.06 -20.05
C VAL A 225 -9.74 2.43 -20.63
N ARG A 226 -9.22 3.33 -19.79
CA ARG A 226 -8.81 4.66 -20.21
C ARG A 226 -7.43 4.99 -19.69
N THR A 227 -6.83 5.98 -20.31
CA THR A 227 -5.61 6.60 -19.80
C THR A 227 -5.95 7.95 -19.18
N ARG A 228 -5.44 8.22 -17.98
CA ARG A 228 -5.63 9.48 -17.25
C ARG A 228 -4.28 10.06 -16.84
N SER A 229 -4.08 11.36 -17.08
CA SER A 229 -2.88 12.05 -16.59
C SER A 229 -2.92 12.24 -15.08
N ARG A 230 -1.79 11.99 -14.42
CA ARG A 230 -1.61 12.09 -12.98
C ARG A 230 -0.67 13.21 -12.60
N SER A 231 -0.98 13.85 -11.48
CA SER A 231 -0.20 14.87 -10.79
C SER A 231 0.19 14.38 -9.40
N GLY A 232 1.08 15.09 -8.72
CA GLY A 232 1.43 14.82 -7.32
C GLY A 232 0.22 14.85 -6.38
N GLY A 233 -0.76 15.72 -6.67
CA GLY A 233 -2.00 15.83 -5.90
C GLY A 233 -2.88 14.58 -5.97
N ASP A 234 -2.79 13.77 -7.02
CA ASP A 234 -3.53 12.51 -7.12
C ASP A 234 -3.05 11.45 -6.10
N PHE A 235 -1.87 11.65 -5.49
CA PHE A 235 -1.27 10.76 -4.49
C PHE A 235 -1.39 11.31 -3.05
N ALA A 236 -2.26 12.29 -2.81
CA ALA A 236 -2.48 12.84 -1.46
C ALA A 236 -2.83 11.75 -0.42
N TYR A 237 -3.52 10.68 -0.85
CA TYR A 237 -3.90 9.57 0.04
C TYR A 237 -2.72 8.88 0.72
N ILE A 238 -1.53 8.87 0.09
CA ILE A 238 -0.30 8.26 0.64
C ILE A 238 0.71 9.32 1.07
N VAL A 239 0.76 10.46 0.38
CA VAL A 239 1.65 11.58 0.72
C VAL A 239 1.31 12.16 2.09
N GLU A 240 0.02 12.35 2.42
CA GLU A 240 -0.35 12.97 3.69
C GLU A 240 -0.02 12.10 4.93
N PRO A 241 -0.34 10.79 4.97
CA PRO A 241 0.12 9.91 6.04
C PRO A 241 1.65 9.90 6.19
N LEU A 242 2.39 9.76 5.08
CA LEU A 242 3.86 9.78 5.10
C LEU A 242 4.42 11.10 5.62
N ARG A 243 3.79 12.24 5.28
CA ARG A 243 4.17 13.56 5.79
C ARG A 243 4.03 13.63 7.31
N ARG A 244 2.91 13.15 7.86
CA ARG A 244 2.68 13.13 9.32
C ARG A 244 3.69 12.23 10.03
N LEU A 245 3.97 11.05 9.48
CA LEU A 245 4.98 10.12 10.01
C LEU A 245 6.39 10.73 10.00
N CYS A 246 6.81 11.32 8.88
CA CYS A 246 8.12 11.98 8.80
C CYS A 246 8.22 13.17 9.77
N ALA A 247 7.16 13.98 9.89
CA ALA A 247 7.13 15.09 10.84
C ALA A 247 7.21 14.60 12.30
N ALA A 248 6.49 13.55 12.65
CA ALA A 248 6.57 12.93 13.98
C ALA A 248 7.98 12.37 14.25
N SER A 249 8.58 11.70 13.26
CA SER A 249 9.95 11.17 13.35
C SER A 249 10.99 12.29 13.56
N VAL A 250 10.87 13.40 12.84
CA VAL A 250 11.72 14.59 13.04
C VAL A 250 11.54 15.19 14.44
N ALA A 251 10.30 15.29 14.92
CA ALA A 251 10.00 15.88 16.22
C ALA A 251 10.52 15.02 17.39
N THR A 252 10.52 13.69 17.25
CA THR A 252 10.94 12.77 18.31
C THR A 252 12.41 12.35 18.19
N GLY A 253 13.00 12.44 17.01
CA GLY A 253 14.26 11.78 16.70
C GLY A 253 14.17 10.25 16.63
N ASN A 254 12.95 9.68 16.65
CA ASN A 254 12.71 8.24 16.55
C ASN A 254 12.35 7.86 15.10
N PRO A 255 12.72 6.66 14.63
CA PRO A 255 12.43 6.23 13.26
C PRO A 255 10.92 6.08 12.99
N VAL A 256 10.55 6.09 11.71
CA VAL A 256 9.27 5.55 11.25
C VAL A 256 9.42 4.04 11.11
N MET A 257 8.55 3.28 11.75
CA MET A 257 8.53 1.81 11.70
C MET A 257 7.47 1.34 10.72
N TRP A 258 7.81 0.43 9.81
CA TRP A 258 6.89 -0.16 8.82
C TRP A 258 6.31 -1.47 9.34
N CYS A 259 4.98 -1.64 9.27
CA CYS A 259 4.28 -2.83 9.79
C CYS A 259 3.17 -3.37 8.88
#